data_AF-A0A7K0M2T8-F1
#
_entry.id   AF-A0A7K0M2T8-F1
#
_cell.length_a   1.000
_cell.length_b   1.000
_cell.length_c   1.000
_cell.angle_alpha   90.00
_cell.angle_beta   90.00
_cell.angle_gamma   90.00
#
_symmetry.space_group_name_H-M   'P 1'
#
loop_
_entity.id
_entity.type
_entity.pdbx_description
1 polymer ?
#
loop_
_entity_poly.entity_id
_entity_poly.type
_entity_poly.pdbx_seq_one_letter_code
_entity_poly.pdbx_strand_id
1 'polypeptide(L)'
;MSEQVSQPIWRPLADGLPFFAALSNGKRKRSVSDLLTLLVTLLLAGLFAGLSVPTSGFEQALVNLIGAIPSFLDVLWRLGVACLLLWVVVILVSSTVRVRVEVLVDIAAALVVAVGVALAFSRQINGVWPSFSQAASGGSAGSVPLISLACAVAVSSAASPHLSLPFRHFGRWVVLAAMLCVVLLESSTPFGALLSLLLGVAAAAAVHLGLGSSMGGPNLTGVGVALAQLGLEVDHLVEAPRQSSGVFLADAMSPTRGAVHIKVYGRDARDTQLLSRLWRAIWYRGATRPAMTREQQVEHEGFVTMLAASRGIAVPQVLVAGMTDSGDALLAVAQRGSPLEPGPNVAIEKIWQIVRSLHQIDLVHGALDLDSFAVVDQEFVLTDLSTVTSTASRDQQLTDLAQTMVVTAILVGIERATVIAAEQLD
;
A
#
# COMPACT_ATOMS: atom_id res chain seq x y z
N MET A 1 7.46 -45.04 3.70
CA MET A 1 8.77 -44.36 3.57
C MET A 1 8.56 -43.15 2.69
N SER A 2 8.26 -42.02 3.32
CA SER A 2 8.00 -40.72 2.67
C SER A 2 9.32 -39.98 2.49
N GLU A 3 9.68 -39.65 1.25
CA GLU A 3 10.81 -38.78 0.94
C GLU A 3 10.57 -37.38 1.52
N GLN A 4 11.31 -37.06 2.57
CA GLN A 4 11.52 -35.69 3.02
C GLN A 4 12.37 -34.96 1.97
N VAL A 5 11.70 -34.17 1.12
CA VAL A 5 12.39 -33.18 0.28
C VAL A 5 12.91 -32.07 1.19
N SER A 6 14.16 -32.22 1.60
CA SER A 6 14.95 -31.21 2.29
C SER A 6 15.26 -30.09 1.29
N GLN A 7 14.57 -28.96 1.42
CA GLN A 7 14.90 -27.75 0.67
C GLN A 7 16.21 -27.15 1.22
N PRO A 8 17.15 -26.72 0.36
CA PRO A 8 18.46 -26.25 0.82
C PRO A 8 18.35 -24.88 1.52
N ILE A 9 18.99 -24.79 2.69
CA ILE A 9 19.22 -23.55 3.43
C ILE A 9 20.19 -22.69 2.60
N TRP A 10 19.67 -21.62 1.99
CA TRP A 10 20.46 -20.70 1.18
C TRP A 10 21.33 -19.78 2.05
N ARG A 11 22.61 -19.66 1.69
CA ARG A 11 23.52 -18.62 2.18
C ARG A 11 23.20 -17.29 1.47
N PRO A 12 23.21 -16.15 2.18
CA PRO A 12 23.03 -14.85 1.54
C PRO A 12 24.22 -14.53 0.61
N LEU A 13 23.90 -14.23 -0.65
CA LEU A 13 24.85 -13.67 -1.63
C LEU A 13 25.09 -12.20 -1.31
N ALA A 14 26.32 -11.88 -0.92
CA ALA A 14 27.05 -10.59 -0.98
C ALA A 14 26.29 -9.28 -0.70
N ASP A 15 26.84 -8.51 0.26
CA ASP A 15 26.37 -7.23 0.81
C ASP A 15 26.19 -6.08 -0.21
N GLY A 16 25.23 -6.19 -1.12
CA GLY A 16 24.83 -5.15 -2.06
C GLY A 16 23.33 -4.88 -2.01
N LEU A 17 22.93 -3.60 -2.06
CA LEU A 17 21.52 -3.20 -2.13
C LEU A 17 20.85 -3.85 -3.36
N PRO A 18 19.87 -4.75 -3.20
CA PRO A 18 19.26 -5.44 -4.33
C PRO A 18 18.49 -4.43 -5.19
N PHE A 19 18.63 -4.52 -6.52
CA PHE A 19 17.92 -3.63 -7.45
C PHE A 19 16.40 -3.91 -7.49
N PHE A 20 16.01 -5.19 -7.38
CA PHE A 20 14.61 -5.63 -7.34
C PHE A 20 14.19 -6.01 -5.92
N ALA A 21 12.94 -5.70 -5.56
CA ALA A 21 12.40 -5.89 -4.21
C ALA A 21 11.99 -7.33 -3.88
N ALA A 22 11.76 -8.19 -4.88
CA ALA A 22 11.31 -9.57 -4.67
C ALA A 22 11.94 -10.57 -5.66
N LEU A 23 12.02 -11.84 -5.27
CA LEU A 23 12.27 -12.97 -6.17
C LEU A 23 11.10 -13.11 -7.16
N SER A 24 11.36 -13.58 -8.38
CA SER A 24 10.35 -13.69 -9.46
C SER A 24 9.19 -14.62 -9.10
N ASN A 25 8.01 -14.40 -9.72
CA ASN A 25 6.77 -15.21 -9.56
C ASN A 25 5.94 -14.94 -8.28
N GLY A 26 5.86 -13.68 -7.81
CA GLY A 26 4.91 -13.30 -6.77
C GLY A 26 3.46 -13.33 -7.29
N LYS A 27 2.49 -13.74 -6.45
CA LYS A 27 1.06 -13.64 -6.79
C LYS A 27 0.71 -12.17 -7.09
N ARG A 28 0.20 -11.90 -8.30
CA ARG A 28 -0.29 -10.58 -8.69
C ARG A 28 -1.60 -10.26 -8.00
N LYS A 29 -1.71 -9.08 -7.41
CA LYS A 29 -2.95 -8.60 -6.78
C LYS A 29 -3.37 -7.29 -7.44
N ARG A 30 -4.68 -7.12 -7.63
CA ARG A 30 -5.27 -5.85 -8.09
C ARG A 30 -5.55 -5.01 -6.86
N SER A 31 -4.99 -3.80 -6.80
CA SER A 31 -5.15 -2.94 -5.64
C SER A 31 -6.20 -1.85 -5.89
N VAL A 32 -6.90 -1.44 -4.82
CA VAL A 32 -7.79 -0.26 -4.86
C VAL A 32 -6.96 1.02 -5.03
N SER A 33 -5.71 1.03 -4.57
CA SER A 33 -4.80 2.16 -4.78
C SER A 33 -4.55 2.44 -6.26
N ASP A 34 -4.39 1.39 -7.09
CA ASP A 34 -4.21 1.55 -8.54
C ASP A 34 -5.45 2.17 -9.19
N LEU A 35 -6.65 1.76 -8.74
CA LEU A 35 -7.91 2.36 -9.20
C LEU A 35 -8.02 3.84 -8.82
N LEU A 36 -7.70 4.19 -7.57
CA LEU A 36 -7.73 5.58 -7.10
C LEU A 36 -6.69 6.43 -7.82
N THR A 37 -5.48 5.92 -7.98
CA THR A 37 -4.40 6.59 -8.71
C THR A 37 -4.84 6.85 -10.14
N LEU A 38 -5.43 5.86 -10.82
CA LEU A 38 -5.97 6.01 -12.16
C LEU A 38 -7.07 7.08 -12.23
N LEU A 39 -8.06 7.03 -11.34
CA LEU A 39 -9.17 7.99 -11.33
C LEU A 39 -8.70 9.42 -11.07
N VAL A 40 -7.83 9.61 -10.07
CA VAL A 40 -7.28 10.93 -9.71
C VAL A 40 -6.40 11.48 -10.84
N THR A 41 -5.52 10.66 -11.41
CA THR A 41 -4.65 11.11 -12.50
C THR A 41 -5.43 11.44 -13.76
N LEU A 42 -6.46 10.67 -14.12
CA LEU A 42 -7.34 11.00 -15.25
C LEU A 42 -8.18 12.25 -15.00
N LEU A 43 -8.71 12.45 -13.78
CA LEU A 43 -9.45 13.65 -13.41
C LEU A 43 -8.56 14.89 -13.51
N LEU A 44 -7.35 14.84 -12.94
CA LEU A 44 -6.38 15.94 -13.02
C LEU A 44 -5.92 16.15 -14.47
N ALA A 45 -5.69 15.09 -15.23
CA ALA A 45 -5.32 15.20 -16.65
C ALA A 45 -6.42 15.89 -17.45
N GLY A 46 -7.69 15.56 -17.22
CA GLY A 46 -8.83 16.24 -17.84
C GLY A 46 -8.90 17.73 -17.47
N LEU A 47 -8.65 18.06 -16.20
CA LEU A 47 -8.58 19.45 -15.72
C LEU A 47 -7.44 20.22 -16.43
N PHE A 48 -6.22 19.68 -16.43
CA PHE A 48 -5.08 20.34 -17.07
C PHE A 48 -5.22 20.42 -18.59
N ALA A 49 -5.82 19.41 -19.23
CA ALA A 49 -6.14 19.46 -20.66
C ALA A 49 -7.08 20.62 -20.97
N GLY A 50 -8.11 20.85 -20.15
CA GLY A 50 -9.01 22.00 -20.28
C GLY A 50 -8.35 23.35 -20.02
N LEU A 51 -7.32 23.39 -19.16
CA LEU A 51 -6.54 24.61 -18.87
C LEU A 51 -5.42 24.89 -19.88
N SER A 52 -5.05 23.90 -20.70
CA SER A 52 -3.93 24.02 -21.64
C SER A 52 -4.28 24.85 -22.89
N VAL A 53 -5.57 24.97 -23.23
CA VAL A 53 -6.02 25.73 -24.41
C VAL A 53 -7.29 26.53 -24.09
N PRO A 54 -7.26 27.88 -24.18
CA PRO A 54 -6.10 28.74 -24.46
C PRO A 54 -5.11 28.77 -23.28
N THR A 55 -3.81 28.96 -23.57
CA THR A 55 -2.77 29.10 -22.54
C THR A 55 -3.14 30.23 -21.56
N SER A 56 -3.24 29.89 -20.27
CA SER A 56 -3.60 30.88 -19.25
C SER A 56 -2.55 32.00 -19.15
N GLY A 57 -2.96 33.20 -18.72
CA GLY A 57 -2.01 34.31 -18.51
C GLY A 57 -0.92 33.98 -17.48
N PHE A 58 -1.23 33.13 -16.50
CA PHE A 58 -0.23 32.61 -15.55
C PHE A 58 0.79 31.70 -16.23
N GLU A 59 0.34 30.75 -17.07
CA GLU A 59 1.24 29.85 -17.81
C GLU A 59 2.13 30.63 -18.78
N GLN A 60 1.59 31.63 -19.47
CA GLN A 60 2.37 32.53 -20.32
C GLN A 60 3.44 33.31 -19.54
N ALA A 61 3.11 33.82 -18.34
CA ALA A 61 4.09 34.48 -17.48
C ALA A 61 5.22 33.53 -17.07
N LEU A 62 4.90 32.25 -16.79
CA LEU A 62 5.90 31.25 -16.44
C LEU A 62 6.78 30.88 -17.64
N VAL A 63 6.21 30.71 -18.82
CA VAL A 63 6.95 30.49 -20.08
C VAL A 63 7.90 31.66 -20.37
N ASN A 64 7.43 32.91 -20.23
CA ASN A 64 8.27 34.09 -20.41
C ASN A 64 9.41 34.17 -19.38
N LEU A 65 9.15 33.81 -18.12
CA LEU A 65 10.18 33.74 -17.08
C LEU A 65 11.24 32.68 -17.41
N ILE A 66 10.82 31.52 -17.92
CA ILE A 66 11.74 30.45 -18.33
C ILE A 66 12.59 30.89 -19.51
N GLY A 67 12.01 31.55 -20.51
CA GLY A 67 12.76 32.05 -21.67
C GLY A 67 13.77 33.15 -21.34
N ALA A 68 13.70 33.76 -20.15
CA ALA A 68 14.70 34.68 -19.64
C ALA A 68 15.93 33.97 -19.04
N ILE A 69 15.88 32.64 -18.85
CA ILE A 69 16.99 31.87 -18.31
C ILE A 69 18.12 31.78 -19.35
N PRO A 70 19.39 32.03 -18.98
CA PRO A 70 20.50 31.97 -19.92
C PRO A 70 20.69 30.57 -20.54
N SER A 71 20.81 30.52 -21.87
CA SER A 71 20.95 29.28 -22.65
C SER A 71 22.22 28.48 -22.37
N PHE A 72 23.24 29.04 -21.71
CA PHE A 72 24.40 28.26 -21.28
C PHE A 72 24.02 27.15 -20.27
N LEU A 73 22.88 27.30 -19.58
CA LEU A 73 22.33 26.29 -18.66
C LEU A 73 21.61 25.15 -19.40
N ASP A 74 21.35 25.26 -20.72
CA ASP A 74 20.69 24.21 -21.50
C ASP A 74 21.43 22.87 -21.41
N VAL A 75 22.75 22.91 -21.28
CA VAL A 75 23.57 21.70 -21.09
C VAL A 75 23.16 20.97 -19.80
N LEU A 76 22.95 21.71 -18.70
CA LEU A 76 22.51 21.14 -17.42
C LEU A 76 21.11 20.51 -17.54
N TRP A 77 20.18 21.18 -18.22
CA TRP A 77 18.83 20.67 -18.41
C TRP A 77 18.81 19.44 -19.33
N ARG A 78 19.62 19.43 -20.39
CA ARG A 78 19.83 18.26 -21.26
C ARG A 78 20.38 17.06 -20.48
N LEU A 79 21.30 17.28 -19.54
CA LEU A 79 21.78 16.23 -18.65
C LEU A 79 20.66 15.67 -17.76
N GLY A 80 19.74 16.51 -17.29
CA GLY A 80 18.56 16.06 -16.55
C GLY A 80 17.63 15.15 -17.37
N VAL A 81 17.35 15.53 -18.63
CA VAL A 81 16.57 14.68 -19.56
C VAL A 81 17.33 13.39 -19.89
N ALA A 82 18.64 13.48 -20.13
CA ALA A 82 19.49 12.32 -20.39
C ALA A 82 19.54 11.35 -19.20
N CYS A 83 19.50 11.87 -17.96
CA CYS A 83 19.42 11.06 -16.75
C CYS A 83 18.13 10.21 -16.71
N LEU A 84 16.99 10.78 -17.11
CA LEU A 84 15.74 10.02 -17.23
C LEU A 84 15.82 8.94 -18.31
N LEU A 85 16.41 9.25 -19.47
CA LEU A 85 16.62 8.25 -20.52
C LEU A 85 17.54 7.13 -20.05
N LEU A 86 18.65 7.46 -19.39
CA LEU A 86 19.56 6.49 -18.80
C LEU A 86 18.85 5.62 -17.77
N TRP A 87 18.01 6.22 -16.92
CA TRP A 87 17.22 5.50 -15.92
C TRP A 87 16.28 4.49 -16.57
N VAL A 88 15.56 4.87 -17.62
CA VAL A 88 14.71 3.96 -18.41
C VAL A 88 15.53 2.82 -19.02
N VAL A 89 16.71 3.11 -19.56
CA VAL A 89 17.64 2.09 -20.10
C VAL A 89 18.10 1.13 -19.00
N VAL A 90 18.48 1.64 -17.83
CA VAL A 90 18.89 0.82 -16.69
C VAL A 90 17.78 -0.14 -16.26
N ILE A 91 16.52 0.33 -16.19
CA ILE A 91 15.36 -0.51 -15.90
C ILE A 91 15.21 -1.61 -16.95
N LEU A 92 15.26 -1.28 -18.24
CA LEU A 92 15.09 -2.24 -19.33
C LEU A 92 16.20 -3.28 -19.34
N VAL A 93 17.47 -2.84 -19.33
CA VAL A 93 18.64 -3.72 -19.36
C VAL A 93 18.67 -4.63 -18.14
N SER A 94 18.45 -4.10 -16.93
CA SER A 94 18.44 -4.91 -15.71
C SER A 94 17.29 -5.92 -15.71
N SER A 95 16.11 -5.56 -16.24
CA SER A 95 14.97 -6.47 -16.37
C SER A 95 15.24 -7.60 -17.37
N THR A 96 15.88 -7.28 -18.50
CA THR A 96 16.25 -8.29 -19.52
C THR A 96 17.37 -9.21 -19.04
N VAL A 97 18.46 -8.66 -18.49
CA VAL A 97 19.61 -9.45 -18.01
C VAL A 97 19.21 -10.38 -16.87
N ARG A 98 18.30 -9.95 -15.99
CA ARG A 98 17.79 -10.77 -14.89
C ARG A 98 16.55 -11.60 -15.26
N VAL A 99 16.19 -11.66 -16.54
CA VAL A 99 15.07 -12.46 -17.09
C VAL A 99 13.75 -12.20 -16.34
N ARG A 100 13.49 -10.93 -16.03
CA ARG A 100 12.27 -10.48 -15.35
C ARG A 100 11.16 -10.20 -16.36
N VAL A 101 10.63 -11.28 -16.96
CA VAL A 101 9.57 -11.21 -17.99
C VAL A 101 8.34 -10.45 -17.50
N GLU A 102 7.96 -10.62 -16.23
CA GLU A 102 6.83 -9.90 -15.61
C GLU A 102 6.99 -8.38 -15.68
N VAL A 103 8.20 -7.87 -15.40
CA VAL A 103 8.51 -6.45 -15.43
C VAL A 103 8.47 -5.93 -16.87
N LEU A 104 9.01 -6.69 -17.81
CA LEU A 104 9.03 -6.33 -19.22
C LEU A 104 7.61 -6.27 -19.82
N VAL A 105 6.73 -7.20 -19.43
CA VAL A 105 5.31 -7.20 -19.83
C VAL A 105 4.60 -5.96 -19.30
N ASP A 106 4.79 -5.63 -18.02
CA ASP A 106 4.18 -4.44 -17.41
C ASP A 106 4.68 -3.15 -18.08
N ILE A 107 5.99 -3.05 -18.35
CA ILE A 107 6.60 -1.93 -19.07
C ILE A 107 6.03 -1.80 -20.49
N ALA A 108 5.96 -2.91 -21.24
CA ALA A 108 5.46 -2.90 -22.61
C ALA A 108 3.98 -2.51 -22.66
N ALA A 109 3.15 -3.08 -21.78
CA ALA A 109 1.74 -2.73 -21.67
C ALA A 109 1.55 -1.26 -21.29
N ALA A 110 2.33 -0.75 -20.31
CA ALA A 110 2.28 0.66 -19.91
C ALA A 110 2.71 1.61 -21.03
N LEU A 111 3.70 1.23 -21.82
CA LEU A 111 4.11 2.03 -22.98
C LEU A 111 2.99 2.12 -24.02
N VAL A 112 2.34 1.00 -24.34
CA VAL A 112 1.21 0.97 -25.30
C VAL A 112 0.05 1.85 -24.79
N VAL A 113 -0.32 1.71 -23.52
CA VAL A 113 -1.38 2.53 -22.91
C VAL A 113 -1.00 4.00 -22.89
N ALA A 114 0.24 4.34 -22.51
CA ALA A 114 0.72 5.72 -22.46
C ALA A 114 0.67 6.40 -23.82
N VAL A 115 1.14 5.72 -24.88
CA VAL A 115 1.06 6.22 -26.26
C VAL A 115 -0.40 6.42 -26.65
N GLY A 116 -1.26 5.42 -26.45
CA GLY A 116 -2.68 5.51 -26.82
C GLY A 116 -3.40 6.68 -26.14
N VAL A 117 -3.22 6.84 -24.83
CA VAL A 117 -3.85 7.92 -24.06
C VAL A 117 -3.25 9.28 -24.42
N ALA A 118 -1.93 9.39 -24.57
CA ALA A 118 -1.28 10.65 -24.98
C ALA A 118 -1.73 11.10 -26.37
N LEU A 119 -1.89 10.17 -27.33
CA LEU A 119 -2.43 10.46 -28.66
C LEU A 119 -3.90 10.92 -28.59
N ALA A 120 -4.73 10.29 -27.76
CA ALA A 120 -6.12 10.70 -27.56
C ALA A 120 -6.24 12.11 -26.98
N PHE A 121 -5.46 12.43 -25.94
CA PHE A 121 -5.40 13.77 -25.36
C PHE A 121 -4.81 14.79 -26.34
N SER A 122 -3.76 14.42 -27.08
CA SER A 122 -3.21 15.28 -28.13
C SER A 122 -4.26 15.62 -29.19
N ARG A 123 -5.09 14.66 -29.61
CA ARG A 123 -6.19 14.92 -30.54
C ARG A 123 -7.24 15.85 -29.92
N GLN A 124 -7.62 15.61 -28.67
CA GLN A 124 -8.63 16.40 -27.98
C GLN A 124 -8.21 17.85 -27.79
N ILE A 125 -6.94 18.09 -27.45
CA ILE A 125 -6.40 19.42 -27.16
C ILE A 125 -6.05 20.17 -28.44
N ASN A 126 -5.34 19.53 -29.38
CA ASN A 126 -4.83 20.19 -30.58
C ASN A 126 -5.81 20.10 -31.78
N GLY A 127 -6.91 19.37 -31.64
CA GLY A 127 -7.93 19.16 -32.68
C GLY A 127 -7.54 18.19 -33.80
N VAL A 128 -6.25 17.85 -33.93
CA VAL A 128 -5.71 16.98 -34.99
C VAL A 128 -4.86 15.87 -34.39
N TRP A 129 -4.89 14.69 -35.00
CA TRP A 129 -3.97 13.61 -34.65
C TRP A 129 -2.52 14.01 -34.99
N PRO A 130 -1.55 13.73 -34.11
CA PRO A 130 -0.16 13.98 -34.45
C PRO A 130 0.28 13.07 -35.60
N SER A 131 1.14 13.59 -36.48
CA SER A 131 1.72 12.78 -37.55
C SER A 131 2.59 11.67 -36.96
N PHE A 132 2.81 10.59 -37.73
CA PHE A 132 3.70 9.50 -37.31
C PHE A 132 5.10 10.03 -36.94
N SER A 133 5.63 10.99 -37.70
CA SER A 133 6.94 11.60 -37.41
C SER A 133 6.98 12.36 -36.08
N GLN A 134 5.90 13.07 -35.73
CA GLN A 134 5.79 13.79 -34.45
C GLN A 134 5.59 12.82 -33.28
N ALA A 135 4.81 11.75 -33.48
CA ALA A 135 4.68 10.70 -32.48
C ALA A 135 6.00 9.95 -32.28
N ALA A 136 6.74 9.65 -33.37
CA ALA A 136 8.02 8.96 -33.35
C ALA A 136 9.15 9.81 -32.76
N SER A 137 9.14 11.14 -32.98
CA SER A 137 10.05 12.07 -32.29
C SER A 137 9.63 12.35 -30.85
N GLY A 138 8.52 11.77 -30.39
CA GLY A 138 8.05 11.90 -29.03
C GLY A 138 7.43 13.26 -28.68
N GLY A 139 6.94 13.99 -29.67
CA GLY A 139 6.20 15.25 -29.50
C GLY A 139 7.06 16.53 -29.40
N SER A 140 8.35 16.45 -29.74
CA SER A 140 9.35 17.54 -29.61
C SER A 140 9.10 18.81 -30.44
N ALA A 141 7.94 18.93 -31.09
CA ALA A 141 7.55 20.06 -31.95
C ALA A 141 6.40 20.89 -31.34
N GLY A 142 6.35 20.99 -30.00
CA GLY A 142 5.35 21.79 -29.28
C GLY A 142 3.98 21.12 -29.14
N SER A 143 3.86 19.80 -29.34
CA SER A 143 2.60 19.09 -29.11
C SER A 143 2.32 18.94 -27.62
N VAL A 144 1.13 19.36 -27.18
CA VAL A 144 0.65 19.12 -25.82
C VAL A 144 -0.31 17.91 -25.83
N PRO A 145 -0.06 16.84 -25.05
CA PRO A 145 1.09 16.60 -24.16
C PRO A 145 2.36 16.10 -24.89
N LEU A 146 3.52 16.23 -24.24
CA LEU A 146 4.78 15.65 -24.70
C LEU A 146 4.78 14.12 -24.51
N ILE A 147 4.61 13.38 -25.61
CA ILE A 147 4.44 11.92 -25.62
C ILE A 147 5.67 11.19 -25.06
N SER A 148 6.88 11.63 -25.40
CA SER A 148 8.14 11.01 -24.91
C SER A 148 8.24 11.03 -23.38
N LEU A 149 7.89 12.15 -22.75
CA LEU A 149 7.87 12.27 -21.30
C LEU A 149 6.81 11.34 -20.69
N ALA A 150 5.59 11.30 -21.26
CA ALA A 150 4.54 10.40 -20.79
C ALA A 150 4.98 8.92 -20.85
N CYS A 151 5.63 8.52 -21.94
CA CYS A 151 6.22 7.18 -22.09
C CYS A 151 7.29 6.89 -21.03
N ALA A 152 8.27 7.78 -20.84
CA ALA A 152 9.34 7.57 -19.87
C ALA A 152 8.80 7.48 -18.42
N VAL A 153 7.81 8.32 -18.09
CA VAL A 153 7.09 8.28 -16.82
C VAL A 153 6.33 6.96 -16.65
N ALA A 154 5.66 6.49 -17.70
CA ALA A 154 4.93 5.22 -17.67
C ALA A 154 5.88 4.04 -17.42
N VAL A 155 7.03 4.00 -18.10
CA VAL A 155 8.05 2.96 -17.87
C VAL A 155 8.58 2.99 -16.44
N SER A 156 8.96 4.17 -15.95
CA SER A 156 9.48 4.31 -14.57
C SER A 156 8.42 3.96 -13.52
N SER A 157 7.16 4.34 -13.76
CA SER A 157 6.05 4.09 -12.83
C SER A 157 5.62 2.61 -12.84
N ALA A 158 5.57 1.98 -14.02
CA ALA A 158 5.24 0.58 -14.17
C ALA A 158 6.29 -0.35 -13.54
N ALA A 159 7.57 0.04 -13.63
CA ALA A 159 8.67 -0.68 -13.00
C ALA A 159 8.75 -0.47 -11.49
N SER A 160 8.31 0.68 -10.97
CA SER A 160 8.46 1.08 -9.56
C SER A 160 8.05 0.01 -8.53
N PRO A 161 6.91 -0.70 -8.65
CA PRO A 161 6.56 -1.85 -7.80
C PRO A 161 7.63 -2.91 -7.62
N HIS A 162 8.42 -3.14 -8.66
CA HIS A 162 9.39 -4.22 -8.74
C HIS A 162 10.76 -3.80 -8.19
N LEU A 163 11.03 -2.50 -8.10
CA LEU A 163 12.32 -1.94 -7.67
C LEU A 163 12.41 -1.87 -6.15
N SER A 164 13.62 -1.97 -5.60
CA SER A 164 13.82 -1.73 -4.17
C SER A 164 13.64 -0.25 -3.81
N LEU A 165 13.40 0.03 -2.53
CA LEU A 165 13.11 1.36 -2.00
C LEU A 165 14.07 2.48 -2.47
N PRO A 166 15.40 2.34 -2.39
CA PRO A 166 16.30 3.42 -2.82
C PRO A 166 16.13 3.74 -4.31
N PHE A 167 15.98 2.72 -5.15
CA PHE A 167 15.81 2.88 -6.60
C PHE A 167 14.43 3.44 -6.97
N ARG A 168 13.38 3.12 -6.20
CA ARG A 168 12.05 3.76 -6.34
C ARG A 168 12.10 5.26 -6.05
N HIS A 169 12.76 5.65 -4.96
CA HIS A 169 12.91 7.06 -4.61
C HIS A 169 13.75 7.79 -5.65
N PHE A 170 14.87 7.20 -6.06
CA PHE A 170 15.72 7.74 -7.12
C PHE A 170 14.92 7.96 -8.41
N GLY A 171 14.18 6.96 -8.88
CA GLY A 171 13.34 7.09 -10.08
C GLY A 171 12.30 8.20 -9.99
N ARG A 172 11.65 8.39 -8.83
CA ARG A 172 10.68 9.49 -8.61
C ARG A 172 11.35 10.85 -8.74
N TRP A 173 12.52 11.03 -8.14
CA TRP A 173 13.27 12.29 -8.23
C TRP A 173 13.78 12.55 -9.64
N VAL A 174 14.27 11.52 -10.35
CA VAL A 174 14.71 11.63 -11.75
C VAL A 174 13.55 12.04 -12.66
N VAL A 175 12.36 11.46 -12.48
CA VAL A 175 11.16 11.83 -13.25
C VAL A 175 10.75 13.28 -12.99
N LEU A 176 10.69 13.72 -11.72
CA LEU A 176 10.34 15.11 -11.38
C LEU A 176 11.38 16.11 -11.90
N ALA A 177 12.67 15.79 -11.77
CA ALA A 177 13.75 16.61 -12.28
C ALA A 177 13.71 16.72 -13.81
N ALA A 178 13.45 15.61 -14.52
CA ALA A 178 13.35 15.60 -15.96
C ALA A 178 12.12 16.35 -16.48
N MET A 179 10.97 16.25 -15.79
CA MET A 179 9.80 17.07 -16.08
C MET A 179 10.15 18.57 -16.01
N LEU A 180 10.84 18.99 -14.96
CA LEU A 180 11.32 20.37 -14.83
C LEU A 180 12.29 20.74 -15.95
N CYS A 181 13.25 19.86 -16.27
CA CYS A 181 14.23 20.11 -17.34
C CYS A 181 13.59 20.24 -18.73
N VAL A 182 12.56 19.45 -19.04
CA VAL A 182 11.80 19.55 -20.30
C VAL A 182 11.10 20.91 -20.41
N VAL A 183 10.57 21.41 -19.30
CA VAL A 183 9.94 22.74 -19.24
C VAL A 183 10.99 23.84 -19.41
N LEU A 184 12.14 23.71 -18.74
CA LEU A 184 13.26 24.66 -18.84
C LEU A 184 13.92 24.67 -20.22
N LEU A 185 13.86 23.57 -20.97
CA LEU A 185 14.31 23.47 -22.36
C LEU A 185 13.24 23.92 -23.37
N GLU A 186 12.13 24.48 -22.90
CA GLU A 186 10.99 24.90 -23.72
C GLU A 186 10.44 23.79 -24.63
N SER A 187 10.73 22.53 -24.29
CA SER A 187 10.30 21.36 -25.06
C SER A 187 8.82 21.03 -24.84
N SER A 188 8.26 21.52 -23.72
CA SER A 188 6.83 21.47 -23.39
C SER A 188 6.48 22.65 -22.50
N THR A 189 5.23 23.11 -22.54
CA THR A 189 4.73 24.05 -21.55
C THR A 189 4.64 23.40 -20.16
N PRO A 190 4.57 24.18 -19.07
CA PRO A 190 4.42 23.66 -17.71
C PRO A 190 3.19 22.77 -17.53
N PHE A 191 2.03 23.17 -18.06
CA PHE A 191 0.83 22.32 -18.00
C PHE A 191 0.93 21.13 -18.94
N GLY A 192 1.58 21.26 -20.10
CA GLY A 192 1.85 20.13 -20.98
C GLY A 192 2.76 19.07 -20.34
N ALA A 193 3.76 19.49 -19.58
CA ALA A 193 4.66 18.57 -18.87
C ALA A 193 3.97 17.90 -17.68
N LEU A 194 3.14 18.63 -16.93
CA LEU A 194 2.26 18.07 -15.90
C LEU A 194 1.29 17.05 -16.49
N LEU A 195 0.67 17.38 -17.61
CA LEU A 195 -0.23 16.47 -18.32
C LEU A 195 0.51 15.21 -18.77
N SER A 196 1.70 15.32 -19.37
CA SER A 196 2.53 14.16 -19.72
C SER A 196 2.85 13.28 -18.52
N LEU A 197 3.22 13.88 -17.37
CA LEU A 197 3.47 13.16 -16.13
C LEU A 197 2.22 12.39 -15.68
N LEU A 198 1.06 13.07 -15.63
CA LEU A 198 -0.21 12.46 -15.20
C LEU A 198 -0.63 11.31 -16.11
N LEU A 199 -0.51 11.47 -17.43
CA LEU A 199 -0.84 10.41 -18.39
C LEU A 199 0.09 9.20 -18.27
N GLY A 200 1.38 9.43 -18.01
CA GLY A 200 2.33 8.34 -17.76
C GLY A 200 2.01 7.56 -16.48
N VAL A 201 1.68 8.25 -15.40
CA VAL A 201 1.25 7.61 -14.13
C VAL A 201 -0.08 6.88 -14.32
N ALA A 202 -1.05 7.49 -15.02
CA ALA A 202 -2.34 6.87 -15.34
C ALA A 202 -2.15 5.58 -16.16
N ALA A 203 -1.25 5.57 -17.14
CA ALA A 203 -0.96 4.38 -17.94
C ALA A 203 -0.39 3.23 -17.10
N ALA A 204 0.55 3.53 -16.19
CA ALA A 204 1.08 2.52 -15.27
C ALA A 204 0.00 1.99 -14.32
N ALA A 205 -0.82 2.87 -13.73
CA ALA A 205 -1.92 2.49 -12.85
C ALA A 205 -2.97 1.63 -13.56
N ALA A 206 -3.31 1.94 -14.83
CA ALA A 206 -4.22 1.14 -15.64
C ALA A 206 -3.69 -0.29 -15.87
N VAL A 207 -2.38 -0.42 -16.12
CA VAL A 207 -1.73 -1.73 -16.30
C VAL A 207 -1.71 -2.52 -15.00
N HIS A 208 -1.36 -1.88 -13.88
CA HIS A 208 -1.38 -2.50 -12.56
C HIS A 208 -2.79 -2.92 -12.13
N LEU A 209 -3.81 -2.14 -12.48
CA LEU A 209 -5.21 -2.50 -12.26
C LEU A 209 -5.65 -3.69 -13.14
N GLY A 210 -5.26 -3.70 -14.42
CA GLY A 210 -5.65 -4.73 -15.38
C GLY A 210 -4.93 -6.06 -15.18
N LEU A 211 -3.60 -6.02 -15.16
CA LEU A 211 -2.73 -7.21 -15.03
C LEU A 211 -2.51 -7.62 -13.57
N GLY A 212 -2.80 -6.73 -12.62
CA GLY A 212 -2.36 -6.87 -11.23
C GLY A 212 -0.90 -6.42 -11.11
N SER A 213 -0.58 -5.70 -10.04
CA SER A 213 0.81 -5.39 -9.70
C SER A 213 1.41 -6.54 -8.88
N SER A 214 2.71 -6.74 -9.04
CA SER A 214 3.51 -7.59 -8.18
C SER A 214 3.87 -6.90 -6.86
N MET A 215 3.25 -5.75 -6.54
CA MET A 215 3.48 -5.06 -5.27
C MET A 215 3.13 -5.97 -4.10
N GLY A 216 4.17 -6.61 -3.58
CA GLY A 216 4.49 -6.57 -2.17
C GLY A 216 3.49 -7.24 -1.23
N GLY A 217 2.81 -8.30 -1.65
CA GLY A 217 2.47 -9.34 -0.69
C GLY A 217 3.78 -9.86 -0.07
N PRO A 218 3.95 -9.86 1.25
CA PRO A 218 5.12 -10.46 1.89
C PRO A 218 5.30 -11.88 1.36
N ASN A 219 6.47 -12.16 0.79
CA ASN A 219 6.79 -13.53 0.40
C ASN A 219 6.93 -14.35 1.68
N LEU A 220 6.24 -15.49 1.78
CA LEU A 220 6.35 -16.41 2.91
C LEU A 220 7.82 -16.75 3.25
N THR A 221 8.67 -16.92 2.24
CA THR A 221 10.11 -17.15 2.46
C THR A 221 10.77 -15.94 3.13
N GLY A 222 10.44 -14.73 2.70
CA GLY A 222 10.95 -13.49 3.30
C GLY A 222 10.43 -13.29 4.73
N VAL A 223 9.17 -13.65 4.99
CA VAL A 223 8.58 -13.62 6.33
C VAL A 223 9.30 -14.61 7.26
N GLY A 224 9.62 -15.82 6.78
CA GLY A 224 10.40 -16.79 7.57
C GLY A 224 11.80 -16.28 7.92
N VAL A 225 12.53 -15.72 6.95
CA VAL A 225 13.85 -15.10 7.20
C VAL A 225 13.74 -13.96 8.20
N ALA A 226 12.70 -13.14 8.05
CA ALA A 226 12.48 -11.99 8.90
C ALA A 226 12.13 -12.38 10.36
N LEU A 227 11.33 -13.42 10.55
CA LEU A 227 11.04 -13.98 11.87
C LEU A 227 12.30 -14.58 12.51
N ALA A 228 13.14 -15.26 11.73
CA ALA A 228 14.42 -15.79 12.22
C ALA A 228 15.37 -14.67 12.67
N GLN A 229 15.43 -13.54 11.95
CA GLN A 229 16.20 -12.35 12.37
C GLN A 229 15.69 -11.78 13.70
N LEU A 230 14.38 -11.86 13.94
CA LEU A 230 13.74 -11.45 15.19
C LEU A 230 13.77 -12.55 16.28
N GLY A 231 14.46 -13.66 16.04
CA GLY A 231 14.65 -14.74 17.01
C GLY A 231 13.47 -15.72 17.13
N LEU A 232 12.54 -15.74 16.18
CA LEU A 232 11.44 -16.71 16.12
C LEU A 232 11.61 -17.66 14.93
N GLU A 233 12.03 -18.89 15.22
CA GLU A 233 12.07 -19.97 14.24
C GLU A 233 10.66 -20.55 14.03
N VAL A 234 10.26 -20.63 12.77
CA VAL A 234 8.96 -21.15 12.33
C VAL A 234 9.10 -22.10 11.15
N ASP A 235 8.32 -23.16 11.20
CA ASP A 235 8.14 -24.16 10.15
C ASP A 235 6.74 -24.02 9.53
N HIS A 236 6.57 -24.59 8.33
CA HIS A 236 5.27 -24.70 7.65
C HIS A 236 4.51 -23.37 7.56
N LEU A 237 5.19 -22.31 7.12
CA LEU A 237 4.56 -21.01 6.95
C LEU A 237 3.58 -21.04 5.76
N VAL A 238 2.31 -20.71 6.00
CA VAL A 238 1.24 -20.70 5.01
C VAL A 238 0.43 -19.39 5.11
N GLU A 239 -0.14 -18.93 4.00
CA GLU A 239 -1.09 -17.81 4.01
C GLU A 239 -2.31 -18.18 4.86
N ALA A 240 -2.72 -17.31 5.79
CA ALA A 240 -3.91 -17.54 6.60
C ALA A 240 -5.16 -17.59 5.71
N PRO A 241 -6.16 -18.47 6.00
CA PRO A 241 -7.35 -18.64 5.17
C PRO A 241 -8.17 -17.37 4.97
N ARG A 242 -8.19 -16.51 6.00
CA ARG A 242 -8.79 -15.17 5.94
C ARG A 242 -7.69 -14.13 5.93
N GLN A 243 -7.75 -13.22 4.97
CA GLN A 243 -6.86 -12.07 4.86
C GLN A 243 -7.63 -10.81 5.28
N SER A 244 -7.00 -9.91 6.04
CA SER A 244 -7.57 -8.61 6.38
C SER A 244 -7.05 -7.53 5.44
N SER A 245 -7.85 -6.48 5.23
CA SER A 245 -7.44 -5.37 4.36
C SER A 245 -6.29 -4.59 4.98
N GLY A 246 -5.15 -4.51 4.28
CA GLY A 246 -3.97 -3.75 4.72
C GLY A 246 -2.98 -4.51 5.60
N VAL A 247 -3.24 -5.76 5.97
CA VAL A 247 -2.28 -6.60 6.70
C VAL A 247 -2.24 -7.97 6.02
N PHE A 248 -1.04 -8.46 5.72
CA PHE A 248 -0.89 -9.83 5.23
C PHE A 248 -0.81 -10.77 6.42
N LEU A 249 -1.65 -11.79 6.40
CA LEU A 249 -1.78 -12.74 7.49
C LEU A 249 -1.17 -14.09 7.09
N ALA A 250 -0.32 -14.64 7.94
CA ALA A 250 0.27 -15.95 7.78
C ALA A 250 0.14 -16.76 9.06
N ASP A 251 0.01 -18.07 8.92
CA ASP A 251 0.03 -19.03 10.03
C ASP A 251 1.29 -19.90 9.91
N ALA A 252 1.89 -20.22 11.04
CA ALA A 252 3.10 -21.04 11.12
C ALA A 252 3.07 -21.96 12.34
N MET A 253 3.98 -22.94 12.36
CA MET A 253 4.25 -23.75 13.54
C MET A 253 5.66 -23.46 14.03
N SER A 254 5.83 -23.06 15.29
CA SER A 254 7.14 -22.95 15.91
C SER A 254 7.45 -24.22 16.72
N PRO A 255 8.63 -24.83 16.56
CA PRO A 255 9.06 -25.97 17.39
C PRO A 255 9.05 -25.68 18.88
N THR A 256 9.26 -24.42 19.27
CA THR A 256 9.40 -24.00 20.67
C THR A 256 8.14 -23.31 21.21
N ARG A 257 7.36 -22.63 20.34
CA ARG A 257 6.20 -21.81 20.74
C ARG A 257 4.84 -22.38 20.31
N GLY A 258 4.81 -23.47 19.54
CA GLY A 258 3.57 -24.03 19.00
C GLY A 258 3.00 -23.20 17.85
N ALA A 259 1.67 -23.17 17.69
CA ALA A 259 1.02 -22.47 16.59
C ALA A 259 1.17 -20.94 16.72
N VAL A 260 1.59 -20.30 15.62
CA VAL A 260 1.88 -18.87 15.55
C VAL A 260 1.01 -18.22 14.47
N HIS A 261 0.38 -17.10 14.83
CA HIS A 261 -0.30 -16.22 13.89
C HIS A 261 0.54 -14.96 13.64
N ILE A 262 0.78 -14.65 12.36
CA ILE A 262 1.70 -13.61 11.95
C ILE A 262 0.94 -12.53 11.17
N LYS A 263 1.02 -11.31 11.68
CA LYS A 263 0.57 -10.09 11.03
C LYS A 263 1.76 -9.38 10.40
N VAL A 264 1.74 -9.27 9.08
CA VAL A 264 2.75 -8.52 8.34
C VAL A 264 2.12 -7.24 7.82
N TYR A 265 2.57 -6.13 8.40
CA TYR A 265 2.09 -4.80 8.02
C TYR A 265 2.71 -4.41 6.69
N GLY A 266 1.91 -4.49 5.63
CA GLY A 266 2.34 -4.30 4.25
C GLY A 266 2.77 -2.88 3.92
N ARG A 267 3.59 -2.75 2.87
CA ARG A 267 4.17 -1.48 2.40
C ARG A 267 3.11 -0.51 1.84
N ASP A 268 1.99 -1.05 1.32
CA ASP A 268 0.90 -0.31 0.65
C ASP A 268 -0.42 -0.29 1.46
N ALA A 269 -0.42 -0.80 2.70
CA ALA A 269 -1.55 -0.69 3.63
C ALA A 269 -1.99 0.77 3.87
N ARG A 270 -1.07 1.71 3.61
CA ARG A 270 -1.27 3.15 3.74
C ARG A 270 -2.42 3.65 2.88
N ASP A 271 -2.60 3.19 1.65
CA ASP A 271 -3.53 3.86 0.71
C ASP A 271 -5.00 3.55 1.01
N THR A 272 -5.31 2.29 1.34
CA THR A 272 -6.66 1.88 1.76
C THR A 272 -7.02 2.46 3.13
N GLN A 273 -6.04 2.59 4.03
CA GLN A 273 -6.25 3.19 5.35
C GLN A 273 -6.38 4.72 5.26
N LEU A 274 -5.64 5.39 4.37
CA LEU A 274 -5.72 6.85 4.19
C LEU A 274 -7.07 7.26 3.60
N LEU A 275 -7.60 6.53 2.62
CA LEU A 275 -8.92 6.85 2.07
C LEU A 275 -10.05 6.56 3.07
N SER A 276 -10.03 5.41 3.75
CA SER A 276 -11.04 5.08 4.76
C SER A 276 -10.99 6.05 5.94
N ARG A 277 -9.79 6.52 6.34
CA ARG A 277 -9.62 7.58 7.34
C ARG A 277 -10.03 8.96 6.85
N LEU A 278 -9.71 9.35 5.61
CA LEU A 278 -10.12 10.63 5.05
C LEU A 278 -11.65 10.68 4.91
N TRP A 279 -12.27 9.61 4.42
CA TRP A 279 -13.71 9.44 4.38
C TRP A 279 -14.32 9.52 5.78
N ARG A 280 -13.73 8.81 6.76
CA ARG A 280 -14.16 8.88 8.16
C ARG A 280 -13.90 10.25 8.79
N ALA A 281 -12.86 10.98 8.42
CA ALA A 281 -12.57 12.32 8.93
C ALA A 281 -13.53 13.37 8.35
N ILE A 282 -13.96 13.18 7.10
CA ILE A 282 -14.98 14.00 6.44
C ILE A 282 -16.36 13.75 7.08
N TRP A 283 -16.70 12.49 7.37
CA TRP A 283 -18.02 12.11 7.88
C TRP A 283 -18.16 12.07 9.41
N TYR A 284 -17.08 11.76 10.14
CA TYR A 284 -17.07 11.61 11.59
C TYR A 284 -16.10 12.63 12.22
N ARG A 285 -16.65 13.58 12.98
CA ARG A 285 -15.85 14.51 13.80
C ARG A 285 -15.23 13.76 14.99
N GLY A 286 -13.92 13.91 15.18
CA GLY A 286 -13.22 13.48 16.40
C GLY A 286 -12.18 12.37 16.26
N ALA A 287 -11.94 11.81 15.07
CA ALA A 287 -11.04 10.67 14.89
C ALA A 287 -9.93 10.93 13.87
N THR A 288 -8.96 11.78 14.19
CA THR A 288 -7.76 11.94 13.35
C THR A 288 -6.50 11.96 14.20
N ARG A 289 -5.97 10.77 14.50
CA ARG A 289 -4.54 10.63 14.84
C ARG A 289 -3.71 10.78 13.54
N PRO A 290 -2.50 11.35 13.61
CA PRO A 290 -1.58 11.35 12.47
C PRO A 290 -1.29 9.92 12.01
N ALA A 291 -0.98 9.76 10.72
CA ALA A 291 -0.69 8.46 10.14
C ALA A 291 0.55 7.84 10.80
N MET A 292 0.38 6.71 11.48
CA MET A 292 1.48 5.95 12.08
C MET A 292 2.35 5.31 10.99
N THR A 293 3.66 5.30 11.20
CA THR A 293 4.59 4.47 10.41
C THR A 293 4.28 2.98 10.63
N ARG A 294 4.81 2.10 9.75
CA ARG A 294 4.59 0.64 9.89
C ARG A 294 5.22 0.09 11.17
N GLU A 295 6.37 0.62 11.53
CA GLU A 295 7.05 0.38 12.81
C GLU A 295 6.13 0.75 13.98
N GLN A 296 5.63 1.98 13.99
CA GLN A 296 4.71 2.45 15.02
C GLN A 296 3.44 1.61 15.10
N GLN A 297 2.91 1.08 13.99
CA GLN A 297 1.74 0.20 14.01
C GLN A 297 2.02 -1.12 14.72
N VAL A 298 3.16 -1.75 14.41
CA VAL A 298 3.60 -3.01 15.04
C VAL A 298 3.93 -2.81 16.51
N GLU A 299 4.67 -1.75 16.83
CA GLU A 299 5.00 -1.39 18.21
C GLU A 299 3.76 -1.06 19.02
N HIS A 300 2.83 -0.29 18.46
CA HIS A 300 1.58 0.08 19.12
C HIS A 300 0.72 -1.14 19.40
N GLU A 301 0.46 -1.98 18.40
CA GLU A 301 -0.33 -3.20 18.61
C GLU A 301 0.38 -4.13 19.61
N GLY A 302 1.68 -4.39 19.43
CA GLY A 302 2.44 -5.24 20.36
C GLY A 302 2.42 -4.71 21.80
N PHE A 303 2.62 -3.40 21.98
CA PHE A 303 2.58 -2.74 23.29
C PHE A 303 1.19 -2.86 23.93
N VAL A 304 0.13 -2.56 23.18
CA VAL A 304 -1.24 -2.59 23.71
C VAL A 304 -1.68 -4.03 24.02
N THR A 305 -1.32 -5.01 23.19
CA THR A 305 -1.57 -6.43 23.48
C THR A 305 -0.84 -6.89 24.73
N MET A 306 0.44 -6.52 24.90
CA MET A 306 1.19 -6.83 26.12
C MET A 306 0.61 -6.12 27.35
N LEU A 307 0.17 -4.87 27.21
CA LEU A 307 -0.48 -4.11 28.29
C LEU A 307 -1.79 -4.77 28.71
N ALA A 308 -2.65 -5.15 27.77
CA ALA A 308 -3.90 -5.86 28.03
C ALA A 308 -3.64 -7.21 28.73
N ALA A 309 -2.68 -8.00 28.23
CA ALA A 309 -2.27 -9.26 28.86
C ALA A 309 -1.77 -9.06 30.30
N SER A 310 -0.96 -8.02 30.56
CA SER A 310 -0.45 -7.71 31.90
C SER A 310 -1.55 -7.36 32.92
N ARG A 311 -2.75 -7.03 32.43
CA ARG A 311 -3.94 -6.71 33.23
C ARG A 311 -4.96 -7.86 33.28
N GLY A 312 -4.58 -9.04 32.80
CA GLY A 312 -5.41 -10.25 32.84
C GLY A 312 -6.52 -10.28 31.79
N ILE A 313 -6.47 -9.42 30.77
CA ILE A 313 -7.42 -9.49 29.65
C ILE A 313 -7.00 -10.65 28.74
N ALA A 314 -7.97 -11.47 28.34
CA ALA A 314 -7.76 -12.59 27.44
C ALA A 314 -7.41 -12.10 26.02
N VAL A 315 -6.10 -12.02 25.73
CA VAL A 315 -5.52 -11.63 24.43
C VAL A 315 -4.42 -12.62 24.04
N PRO A 316 -4.09 -12.75 22.74
CA PRO A 316 -2.98 -13.59 22.30
C PRO A 316 -1.66 -13.14 22.90
N GLN A 317 -0.81 -14.10 23.28
CA GLN A 317 0.54 -13.80 23.73
C GLN A 317 1.36 -13.23 22.57
N VAL A 318 1.95 -12.05 22.74
CA VAL A 318 2.94 -11.52 21.79
C VAL A 318 4.23 -12.33 21.90
N LEU A 319 4.64 -12.94 20.79
CA LEU A 319 5.88 -13.71 20.70
C LEU A 319 7.03 -12.83 20.21
N VAL A 320 6.77 -12.04 19.16
CA VAL A 320 7.73 -11.13 18.54
C VAL A 320 6.98 -9.94 17.95
N ALA A 321 7.53 -8.73 18.10
CA ALA A 321 7.08 -7.52 17.42
C ALA A 321 8.32 -6.73 16.99
N GLY A 322 8.41 -6.36 15.71
CA GLY A 322 9.54 -5.54 15.24
C GLY A 322 9.57 -5.30 13.74
N MET A 323 10.60 -4.56 13.33
CA MET A 323 10.98 -4.42 11.92
C MET A 323 12.28 -5.15 11.63
N THR A 324 12.39 -5.65 10.41
CA THR A 324 13.64 -6.18 9.87
C THR A 324 14.45 -5.13 9.14
N ASP A 325 15.73 -5.44 8.90
CA ASP A 325 16.63 -4.62 8.08
C ASP A 325 16.12 -4.40 6.65
N SER A 326 15.34 -5.35 6.13
CA SER A 326 14.64 -5.23 4.83
C SER A 326 13.41 -4.30 4.89
N GLY A 327 13.09 -3.76 6.06
CA GLY A 327 11.99 -2.84 6.31
C GLY A 327 10.63 -3.51 6.38
N ASP A 328 10.55 -4.80 6.73
CA ASP A 328 9.28 -5.50 6.93
C ASP A 328 8.88 -5.49 8.40
N ALA A 329 7.72 -4.89 8.68
CA ALA A 329 7.15 -4.74 10.01
C ALA A 329 6.19 -5.90 10.32
N LEU A 330 6.49 -6.63 11.38
CA LEU A 330 5.92 -7.93 11.69
C LEU A 330 5.50 -8.00 13.16
N LEU A 331 4.32 -8.53 13.41
CA LEU A 331 3.84 -8.94 14.73
C LEU A 331 3.50 -10.43 14.67
N ALA A 332 4.14 -11.24 15.50
CA ALA A 332 3.83 -12.65 15.67
C ALA A 332 3.22 -12.86 17.06
N VAL A 333 2.03 -13.45 17.09
CA VAL A 333 1.31 -13.79 18.32
C VAL A 333 1.07 -15.30 18.40
N ALA A 334 0.86 -15.82 19.60
CA ALA A 334 0.36 -17.16 19.79
C ALA A 334 -1.02 -17.31 19.12
N GLN A 335 -1.31 -18.52 18.62
CA GLN A 335 -2.54 -18.95 17.94
C GLN A 335 -3.75 -17.99 18.02
N ARG A 336 -4.31 -17.64 16.84
CA ARG A 336 -5.48 -16.75 16.73
C ARG A 336 -6.79 -17.37 17.26
N GLY A 337 -6.88 -18.69 17.38
CA GLY A 337 -8.11 -19.39 17.74
C GLY A 337 -9.10 -19.55 16.59
N SER A 338 -10.22 -20.20 16.86
CA SER A 338 -11.31 -20.41 15.90
C SER A 338 -12.28 -19.22 15.90
N PRO A 339 -12.82 -18.81 14.74
CA PRO A 339 -13.79 -17.72 14.67
C PRO A 339 -15.08 -18.08 15.43
N LEU A 340 -15.78 -17.05 15.90
CA LEU A 340 -17.08 -17.23 16.55
C LEU A 340 -18.14 -17.69 15.55
N GLU A 341 -18.84 -18.77 15.88
CA GLU A 341 -20.00 -19.25 15.14
C GLU A 341 -21.29 -18.76 15.82
N PRO A 342 -22.27 -18.20 15.07
CA PRO A 342 -23.55 -17.81 15.63
C PRO A 342 -24.29 -19.00 16.24
N GLY A 343 -24.89 -18.80 17.41
CA GLY A 343 -25.63 -19.86 18.06
C GLY A 343 -26.13 -19.48 19.46
N PRO A 344 -27.12 -20.23 19.98
CA PRO A 344 -27.74 -19.91 21.27
C PRO A 344 -26.82 -20.14 22.48
N ASN A 345 -25.71 -20.86 22.30
CA ASN A 345 -24.80 -21.27 23.37
C ASN A 345 -23.52 -20.44 23.42
N VAL A 346 -23.44 -19.36 22.64
CA VAL A 346 -22.29 -18.44 22.70
C VAL A 346 -22.31 -17.71 24.03
N ALA A 347 -21.21 -17.76 24.79
CA ALA A 347 -21.08 -17.09 26.09
C ALA A 347 -20.84 -15.58 25.92
N ILE A 348 -21.90 -14.86 25.53
CA ILE A 348 -21.89 -13.42 25.26
C ILE A 348 -21.38 -12.62 26.47
N GLU A 349 -21.69 -13.05 27.69
CA GLU A 349 -21.27 -12.36 28.91
C GLU A 349 -19.75 -12.19 28.99
N LYS A 350 -18.98 -13.17 28.48
CA LYS A 350 -17.51 -13.08 28.40
C LYS A 350 -17.05 -11.99 27.44
N ILE A 351 -17.74 -11.80 26.31
CA ILE A 351 -17.44 -10.73 25.35
C ILE A 351 -17.60 -9.36 26.01
N TRP A 352 -18.72 -9.14 26.69
CA TRP A 352 -18.99 -7.91 27.43
C TRP A 352 -17.98 -7.68 28.56
N GLN A 353 -17.59 -8.74 29.27
CA GLN A 353 -16.58 -8.66 30.32
C GLN A 353 -15.21 -8.24 29.77
N ILE A 354 -14.79 -8.76 28.61
CA ILE A 354 -13.54 -8.36 27.94
C ILE A 354 -13.57 -6.87 27.58
N VAL A 355 -14.66 -6.39 26.98
CA VAL A 355 -14.81 -4.99 26.58
C VAL A 355 -14.80 -4.05 27.79
N ARG A 356 -15.52 -4.41 28.86
CA ARG A 356 -15.48 -3.65 30.12
C ARG A 356 -14.08 -3.65 30.76
N SER A 357 -13.37 -4.78 30.70
CA SER A 357 -12.01 -4.88 31.24
C SER A 357 -11.03 -3.99 30.48
N LEU A 358 -11.19 -3.84 29.16
CA LEU A 358 -10.45 -2.84 28.38
C LEU A 358 -10.75 -1.41 28.86
N HIS A 359 -12.04 -1.08 29.02
CA HIS A 359 -12.45 0.26 29.45
C HIS A 359 -11.94 0.61 30.86
N GLN A 360 -11.84 -0.37 31.76
CA GLN A 360 -11.29 -0.20 33.12
C GLN A 360 -9.81 0.19 33.14
N ILE A 361 -9.07 -0.08 32.07
CA ILE A 361 -7.65 0.30 31.92
C ILE A 361 -7.45 1.44 30.92
N ASP A 362 -8.51 2.24 30.68
CA ASP A 362 -8.53 3.39 29.78
C ASP A 362 -8.14 3.07 28.32
N LEU A 363 -8.45 1.85 27.88
CA LEU A 363 -8.32 1.42 26.50
C LEU A 363 -9.70 1.30 25.83
N VAL A 364 -9.80 1.77 24.59
CA VAL A 364 -10.98 1.58 23.71
C VAL A 364 -10.51 0.92 22.43
N HIS A 365 -11.25 -0.09 21.96
CA HIS A 365 -10.94 -0.82 20.74
C HIS A 365 -11.24 -0.02 19.47
N GLY A 366 -12.40 0.63 19.39
CA GLY A 366 -12.80 1.57 18.33
C GLY A 366 -13.29 0.93 17.02
N ALA A 367 -13.22 -0.39 16.90
CA ALA A 367 -13.57 -1.14 15.70
C ALA A 367 -13.94 -2.59 16.01
N LEU A 368 -14.75 -2.81 17.04
CA LEU A 368 -15.20 -4.15 17.40
C LEU A 368 -16.13 -4.74 16.33
N ASP A 369 -15.78 -5.93 15.87
CA ASP A 369 -16.55 -6.75 14.93
C ASP A 369 -16.48 -8.23 15.31
N LEU A 370 -17.06 -9.12 14.49
CA LEU A 370 -17.01 -10.57 14.74
C LEU A 370 -15.59 -11.16 14.64
N ASP A 371 -14.73 -10.57 13.81
CA ASP A 371 -13.36 -11.06 13.58
C ASP A 371 -12.39 -10.58 14.69
N SER A 372 -12.84 -9.63 15.53
CA SER A 372 -12.12 -9.14 16.71
C SER A 372 -12.02 -10.20 17.81
N PHE A 373 -12.94 -11.17 17.83
CA PHE A 373 -13.01 -12.22 18.84
C PHE A 373 -12.78 -13.61 18.25
N ALA A 374 -12.15 -14.48 19.02
CA ALA A 374 -11.98 -15.89 18.69
C ALA A 374 -12.07 -16.76 19.93
N VAL A 375 -12.19 -18.07 19.71
CA VAL A 375 -12.12 -19.09 20.77
C VAL A 375 -10.77 -19.80 20.72
N VAL A 376 -10.03 -19.74 21.81
CA VAL A 376 -8.79 -20.51 22.05
C VAL A 376 -9.03 -21.36 23.28
N ASP A 377 -8.88 -22.68 23.18
CA ASP A 377 -9.06 -23.61 24.31
C ASP A 377 -10.37 -23.41 25.11
N GLN A 378 -11.48 -23.14 24.41
CA GLN A 378 -12.81 -22.83 24.98
C GLN A 378 -12.93 -21.47 25.71
N GLU A 379 -11.89 -20.64 25.64
CA GLU A 379 -11.90 -19.27 26.16
C GLU A 379 -12.06 -18.25 25.03
N PHE A 380 -12.81 -17.18 25.33
CA PHE A 380 -12.98 -16.06 24.41
C PHE A 380 -11.76 -15.16 24.52
N VAL A 381 -11.15 -14.88 23.38
CA VAL A 381 -9.94 -14.09 23.28
C VAL A 381 -10.17 -12.94 22.32
N LEU A 382 -9.70 -11.75 22.68
CA LEU A 382 -9.68 -10.59 21.80
C LEU A 382 -8.39 -10.61 20.95
N THR A 383 -8.53 -10.79 19.65
CA THR A 383 -7.41 -11.14 18.75
C THR A 383 -6.83 -9.99 17.94
N ASP A 384 -7.58 -8.90 17.75
CA ASP A 384 -7.13 -7.75 16.97
C ASP A 384 -7.09 -6.49 17.83
N LEU A 385 -5.89 -6.03 18.19
CA LEU A 385 -5.72 -4.80 18.99
C LEU A 385 -5.14 -3.65 18.16
N SER A 386 -5.08 -3.81 16.83
CA SER A 386 -4.47 -2.85 15.91
C SER A 386 -5.13 -1.46 15.94
N THR A 387 -6.41 -1.37 16.30
CA THR A 387 -7.17 -0.11 16.36
C THR A 387 -7.29 0.47 17.77
N VAL A 388 -6.82 -0.25 18.80
CA VAL A 388 -7.02 0.14 20.19
C VAL A 388 -6.32 1.48 20.47
N THR A 389 -6.95 2.33 21.25
CA THR A 389 -6.38 3.62 21.65
C THR A 389 -6.29 3.74 23.16
N SER A 390 -5.16 4.28 23.63
CA SER A 390 -4.99 4.75 25.01
C SER A 390 -5.47 6.20 25.11
N THR A 391 -6.17 6.53 26.21
CA THR A 391 -6.91 7.80 26.44
C THR A 391 -8.32 7.79 25.84
N ALA A 392 -9.16 6.92 26.40
CA ALA A 392 -10.56 6.76 26.03
C ALA A 392 -11.40 7.98 26.42
N SER A 393 -12.09 8.61 25.46
CA SER A 393 -13.21 9.49 25.77
C SER A 393 -14.46 8.68 26.13
N ARG A 394 -15.40 9.27 26.87
CA ARG A 394 -16.68 8.61 27.17
C ARG A 394 -17.45 8.25 25.89
N ASP A 395 -17.39 9.10 24.87
CA ASP A 395 -18.02 8.85 23.56
C ASP A 395 -17.41 7.63 22.85
N GLN A 396 -16.09 7.44 22.99
CA GLN A 396 -15.37 6.30 22.45
C GLN A 396 -15.74 4.99 23.17
N GLN A 397 -15.86 5.02 24.50
CA GLN A 397 -16.34 3.86 25.27
C GLN A 397 -17.78 3.49 24.88
N LEU A 398 -18.67 4.48 24.73
CA LEU A 398 -20.05 4.27 24.27
C LEU A 398 -20.09 3.70 22.85
N THR A 399 -19.16 4.10 21.99
CA THR A 399 -19.03 3.55 20.63
C THR A 399 -18.66 2.06 20.66
N ASP A 400 -17.71 1.66 21.51
CA ASP A 400 -17.36 0.24 21.71
C ASP A 400 -18.54 -0.58 22.24
N LEU A 401 -19.29 -0.03 23.20
CA LEU A 401 -20.48 -0.70 23.74
C LEU A 401 -21.54 -0.88 22.67
N ALA A 402 -21.78 0.14 21.83
CA ALA A 402 -22.69 0.04 20.70
C ALA A 402 -22.24 -1.01 19.67
N GLN A 403 -20.93 -1.07 19.37
CA GLN A 403 -20.38 -2.11 18.50
C GLN A 403 -20.53 -3.51 19.12
N THR A 404 -20.34 -3.64 20.44
CA THR A 404 -20.52 -4.88 21.20
C THR A 404 -21.98 -5.36 21.15
N MET A 405 -22.95 -4.44 21.22
CA MET A 405 -24.36 -4.77 21.02
C MET A 405 -24.64 -5.33 19.62
N VAL A 406 -24.02 -4.74 18.58
CA VAL A 406 -24.15 -5.23 17.20
C VAL A 406 -23.55 -6.62 17.06
N VAL A 407 -22.35 -6.85 17.58
CA VAL A 407 -21.71 -8.19 17.61
C VAL A 407 -22.61 -9.20 18.32
N THR A 408 -23.19 -8.83 19.46
CA THR A 408 -24.13 -9.66 20.20
C THR A 408 -25.36 -10.00 19.35
N ALA A 409 -25.98 -9.00 18.71
CA ALA A 409 -27.15 -9.20 17.84
C ALA A 409 -26.87 -10.15 16.67
N ILE A 410 -25.66 -10.11 16.11
CA ILE A 410 -25.29 -11.03 15.02
C ILE A 410 -25.10 -12.46 15.55
N LEU A 411 -24.56 -12.64 16.76
CA LEU A 411 -24.27 -13.96 17.33
C LEU A 411 -25.50 -14.69 17.87
N VAL A 412 -26.43 -13.97 18.51
CA VAL A 412 -27.59 -14.59 19.21
C VAL A 412 -28.96 -14.10 18.74
N GLY A 413 -29.03 -13.18 17.76
CA GLY A 413 -30.26 -12.56 17.29
C GLY A 413 -30.60 -11.26 18.05
N ILE A 414 -31.42 -10.42 17.43
CA ILE A 414 -31.73 -9.06 17.90
C ILE A 414 -32.47 -9.10 19.23
N GLU A 415 -33.48 -9.97 19.37
CA GLU A 415 -34.36 -10.05 20.54
C GLU A 415 -33.60 -10.45 21.80
N ARG A 416 -32.64 -11.37 21.68
CA ARG A 416 -31.82 -11.79 22.82
C ARG A 416 -30.74 -10.77 23.13
N ALA A 417 -30.17 -10.14 22.10
CA ALA A 417 -29.16 -9.12 22.28
C ALA A 417 -29.68 -7.87 22.99
N THR A 418 -30.92 -7.45 22.77
CA THR A 418 -31.50 -6.29 23.48
C THR A 418 -31.69 -6.56 24.96
N VAL A 419 -32.12 -7.76 25.34
CA VAL A 419 -32.24 -8.17 26.74
C VAL A 419 -30.86 -8.18 27.41
N ILE A 420 -29.87 -8.83 26.80
CA ILE A 420 -28.51 -8.87 27.33
C ILE A 420 -27.91 -7.46 27.42
N ALA A 421 -28.11 -6.62 26.41
CA ALA A 421 -27.59 -5.26 26.42
C ALA A 421 -28.21 -4.40 27.54
N ALA A 422 -29.51 -4.57 27.83
CA ALA A 422 -30.14 -3.88 28.95
C ALA A 422 -29.49 -4.29 30.28
N GLU A 423 -29.32 -5.60 30.52
CA GLU A 423 -28.66 -6.12 31.71
C GLU A 423 -27.19 -5.70 31.86
N GLN A 424 -26.50 -5.46 30.73
CA GLN A 424 -25.08 -5.07 30.70
C GLN A 424 -24.86 -3.54 30.58
N LEU A 425 -25.90 -2.73 30.50
CA LEU A 425 -25.79 -1.27 30.45
C LEU A 425 -26.41 -0.57 31.66
N ASP A 426 -27.29 -1.27 32.38
CA ASP A 426 -27.69 -0.93 33.76
C ASP A 426 -26.51 -1.13 34.75
#